data_AF-A0A3P2A7D0-F1
#
_entry.id   AF-A0A3P2A7D0-F1
#
_cell.length_a   1.000
_cell.length_b   1.000
_cell.length_c   1.000
_cell.angle_alpha   90.00
_cell.angle_beta   90.00
_cell.angle_gamma   90.00
#
_symmetry.space_group_name_H-M   'P 1'
#
loop_
_entity.id
_entity.type
_entity.pdbx_description
1 polymer ?
#
loop_
_entity_poly.entity_id
_entity_poly.type
_entity_poly.pdbx_seq_one_letter_code
_entity_poly.pdbx_strand_id
1 'polypeptide(L)' 'MARTANRRMKSEEMLSKESINSFQTAIYARISRDKKEKPSDSIENQIALCESFIQKSEDFSLAGIYKDIA' A
#
# COMPACT_ATOMS: atom_id res chain seq x y z
N MET A 1 -33.62 13.11 37.55
CA MET A 1 -32.69 12.08 37.03
C MET A 1 -33.08 11.80 35.58
N ALA A 2 -32.18 12.10 34.62
CA ALA A 2 -32.14 11.60 33.23
C ALA A 2 -31.21 12.51 32.39
N ARG A 3 -29.92 12.54 32.75
CA ARG A 3 -28.86 13.12 31.91
C ARG A 3 -28.23 11.99 31.08
N THR A 4 -28.91 11.54 30.02
CA THR A 4 -28.37 10.51 29.11
C THR A 4 -28.86 10.73 27.68
N ALA A 5 -28.49 11.86 27.08
CA ALA A 5 -28.64 12.09 25.64
C ALA A 5 -27.29 12.07 24.88
N ASN A 6 -26.16 12.26 25.58
CA ASN A 6 -24.85 12.46 24.93
C ASN A 6 -24.00 11.20 24.75
N ARG A 7 -24.55 9.99 24.94
CA ARG A 7 -23.78 8.74 24.77
C ARG A 7 -23.78 8.20 23.33
N ARG A 8 -24.63 8.70 22.42
CA ARG A 8 -24.71 8.18 21.05
C ARG A 8 -23.73 8.83 20.06
N MET A 9 -23.39 10.11 20.23
CA MET A 9 -22.43 10.77 19.32
C MET A 9 -21.01 10.23 19.47
N LYS A 10 -20.63 9.77 20.67
CA LYS A 10 -19.26 9.32 20.94
C LYS A 10 -18.96 7.90 20.44
N SER A 11 -19.97 7.14 20.01
CA SER A 11 -19.78 5.79 19.45
C SER A 11 -19.67 5.78 17.93
N GLU A 12 -20.14 6.81 17.23
CA GLU A 12 -20.03 6.88 15.77
C GLU A 12 -18.63 7.34 15.31
N GLU A 13 -17.91 8.12 16.13
CA GLU A 13 -16.51 8.50 15.84
C GLU A 13 -15.49 7.39 16.10
N MET A 14 -15.86 6.30 16.80
CA MET A 14 -14.98 5.15 17.10
C MET A 14 -15.19 3.95 16.17
N LEU A 15 -15.97 4.09 15.09
CA LEU A 15 -15.75 3.28 13.89
C LEU A 15 -14.55 3.88 13.14
N SER A 16 -13.43 4.02 13.84
CA SER A 16 -12.12 4.20 13.22
C SER A 16 -12.01 3.07 12.22
N LYS A 17 -12.06 3.42 10.93
CA LYS A 17 -11.77 2.55 9.80
C LYS A 17 -10.73 1.53 10.25
N GLU A 18 -11.15 0.33 10.61
CA GLU A 18 -10.26 -0.81 10.53
C GLU A 18 -10.01 -0.89 9.03
N SER A 19 -8.94 -0.25 8.56
CA SER A 19 -8.38 -0.53 7.25
C SER A 19 -7.86 -1.95 7.38
N ILE A 20 -8.79 -2.90 7.31
CA ILE A 20 -8.51 -4.28 7.00
C ILE A 20 -7.89 -4.14 5.62
N ASN A 21 -6.56 -4.06 5.55
CA ASN A 21 -5.80 -4.13 4.32
C ASN A 21 -6.24 -5.45 3.67
N SER A 22 -7.28 -5.37 2.83
CA SER A 22 -8.10 -6.52 2.48
C SER A 22 -7.36 -7.42 1.50
N PHE A 23 -6.31 -6.89 0.87
CA PHE A 23 -5.50 -7.60 -0.09
C PHE A 23 -4.02 -7.53 0.30
N GLN A 24 -3.43 -8.71 0.45
CA GLN A 24 -1.97 -8.86 0.47
C GLN A 24 -1.46 -8.73 -0.95
N THR A 25 -0.47 -7.86 -1.15
CA THR A 25 0.10 -7.53 -2.45
C THR A 25 1.61 -7.69 -2.39
N ALA A 26 2.20 -8.25 -3.44
CA ALA A 26 3.65 -8.33 -3.59
C ALA A 26 4.09 -7.59 -4.86
N ILE A 27 5.30 -7.03 -4.81
CA ILE A 27 5.94 -6.41 -5.97
C ILE A 27 6.87 -7.44 -6.61
N TYR A 28 6.76 -7.60 -7.92
CA TYR A 28 7.77 -8.31 -8.71
C TYR A 28 8.38 -7.36 -9.74
N ALA A 29 9.70 -7.23 -9.73
CA ALA A 29 10.43 -6.32 -10.62
C ALA A 29 11.51 -7.09 -11.41
N ARG A 30 11.67 -6.75 -12.69
CA ARG A 30 12.77 -7.24 -13.54
C ARG A 30 13.13 -6.18 -14.58
N ILE A 31 14.39 -6.15 -14.99
CA ILE A 31 14.86 -5.25 -16.06
C ILE A 31 14.91 -5.99 -17.39
N SER A 32 14.53 -5.30 -18.47
CA SER A 32 14.60 -5.84 -19.82
C SER A 32 16.06 -6.01 -20.24
N ARG A 33 16.40 -7.18 -20.82
CA ARG A 33 17.75 -7.50 -21.29
C ARG A 33 18.17 -6.74 -22.55
N ASP A 34 17.20 -6.26 -23.34
CA ASP A 34 17.45 -5.82 -24.72
C ASP A 34 17.57 -4.30 -24.90
N LYS A 35 17.52 -3.51 -23.82
CA LYS A 35 17.65 -2.05 -23.91
C LYS A 35 19.02 -1.60 -23.39
N LYS A 36 19.64 -0.64 -24.10
CA LYS A 36 20.70 0.20 -23.52
C LYS A 36 20.08 0.90 -22.31
N GLU A 37 20.40 0.41 -21.12
CA GLU A 37 19.81 0.85 -19.86
C GLU A 37 19.88 2.37 -19.75
N LYS A 38 18.72 3.02 -19.62
CA LYS A 38 18.69 4.38 -19.09
C LYS A 38 18.74 4.25 -17.57
N PRO A 39 19.46 5.14 -16.85
CA PRO A 39 19.47 5.13 -15.39
C PRO A 39 18.06 5.21 -14.77
N SER A 40 17.10 5.80 -15.49
CA SER A 40 15.68 5.86 -15.10
C SER A 40 15.00 4.50 -15.05
N ASP A 41 15.53 3.50 -15.75
CA ASP A 41 14.97 2.15 -15.86
C ASP A 41 15.61 1.20 -14.84
N SER A 42 16.21 1.72 -13.75
CA SER A 42 16.79 0.88 -12.70
C SER A 42 15.73 0.01 -12.00
N ILE A 43 16.15 -1.13 -11.45
CA ILE A 43 15.26 -2.03 -10.72
C ILE A 43 14.66 -1.32 -9.50
N GLU A 44 15.43 -0.44 -8.86
CA GLU A 44 15.00 0.39 -7.73
C GLU A 44 13.88 1.35 -8.14
N ASN A 45 13.97 1.98 -9.31
CA ASN A 45 12.92 2.88 -9.80
C ASN A 45 11.62 2.13 -10.07
N GLN A 46 11.68 0.92 -10.62
CA GLN A 46 10.49 0.08 -10.84
C GLN A 46 9.83 -0.29 -9.52
N ILE A 47 10.63 -0.67 -8.51
CA ILE A 47 10.13 -0.97 -7.16
C ILE A 47 9.47 0.28 -6.55
N ALA A 48 10.14 1.43 -6.58
CA ALA A 48 9.62 2.67 -6.00
C ALA A 48 8.29 3.11 -6.63
N LEU A 49 8.12 2.94 -7.95
CA LEU A 49 6.85 3.20 -8.63
C LEU A 49 5.72 2.31 -8.09
N CYS A 50 5.97 1.02 -7.97
CA CYS A 50 5.00 0.06 -7.44
C CYS A 50 4.69 0.30 -5.95
N GLU A 51 5.70 0.59 -5.13
CA GLU A 51 5.52 0.94 -3.72
C GLU A 51 4.65 2.19 -3.56
N SER A 52 4.89 3.23 -4.36
CA SER A 52 4.09 4.45 -4.33
C SER A 52 2.63 4.23 -4.73
N PHE A 53 2.36 3.24 -5.57
CA PHE A 53 1.01 2.85 -5.96
C PHE A 53 0.29 2.15 -4.80
N ILE A 54 0.96 1.19 -4.15
CA ILE A 54 0.42 0.46 -3.01
C ILE A 54 0.10 1.42 -1.85
N GLN A 55 1.02 2.33 -1.52
CA GLN A 55 0.86 3.29 -0.43
C GLN A 55 -0.28 4.30 -0.63
N LYS A 56 -0.77 4.49 -1.86
CA LYS A 56 -1.90 5.40 -2.16
C LYS A 56 -3.26 4.77 -1.90
N SER A 57 -3.33 3.46 -1.64
CA SER A 57 -4.57 2.74 -1.37
C SER A 57 -4.57 2.20 0.05
N GLU A 58 -5.68 2.39 0.76
CA GLU A 58 -5.93 1.78 2.08
C GLU A 58 -6.27 0.27 1.96
N ASP A 59 -6.45 -0.26 0.76
CA ASP A 59 -6.89 -1.64 0.52
C ASP A 59 -5.72 -2.63 0.43
N PHE A 60 -4.51 -2.14 0.16
CA PHE A 60 -3.35 -2.96 -0.12
C PHE A 60 -2.38 -3.00 1.06
N SER A 61 -1.90 -4.20 1.39
CA SER A 61 -0.75 -4.41 2.28
C SER A 61 0.42 -5.01 1.52
N LEU A 62 1.60 -4.39 1.62
CA LEU A 62 2.81 -4.93 1.01
C LEU A 62 3.30 -6.16 1.80
N ALA A 63 3.26 -7.32 1.16
CA ALA A 63 3.67 -8.61 1.72
C ALA A 63 5.11 -9.01 1.35
N GLY A 64 5.66 -8.47 0.26
CA GLY A 64 7.02 -8.77 -0.16
C GLY A 64 7.43 -8.12 -1.48
N ILE A 65 8.73 -8.09 -1.73
CA ILE A 65 9.34 -7.56 -2.96
C ILE A 65 10.25 -8.65 -3.52
N TYR A 66 10.00 -9.05 -4.75
CA TYR A 66 10.74 -10.05 -5.49
C TYR A 66 11.39 -9.37 -6.69
N LYS A 67 12.67 -9.66 -6.95
CA LYS A 67 13.37 -9.09 -8.09
C LYS A 67 14.26 -10.10 -8.77
N ASP A 68 14.34 -9.99 -10.09
CA ASP A 68 15.36 -10.70 -10.85
C ASP A 68 16.72 -10.04 -10.58
N ILE A 69 17.67 -10.84 -10.09
CA ILE A 69 19.08 -10.45 -10.03
C ILE A 69 19.70 -10.98 -11.32
N ALA A 70 20.20 -10.06 -12.16
CA ALA A 70 20.98 -10.41 -13.35
C ALA A 70 22.37 -10.92 -12.95
#